data_AF-R7QP42-F1
#
_entry.id   AF-R7QP42-F1
#
_cell.length_a   1.000
_cell.length_b   1.000
_cell.length_c   1.000
_cell.angle_alpha   90.00
_cell.angle_beta   90.00
_cell.angle_gamma   90.00
#
_symmetry.space_group_name_H-M   'P 1'
#
loop_
_entity.id
_entity.type
_entity.pdbx_description
1 polymer ?
#
loop_
_entity_poly.entity_id
_entity_poly.type
_entity_poly.pdbx_seq_one_letter_code
_entity_poly.pdbx_strand_id
1 'polypeptide(L)'
;MTGWPADDNILCFAGDCVDRGSWGVEVFVVILALKLCKPRCVVLLRGNHESTGCTARYGFRNEVLRKYDERVLLTFFKTFNEIPSPLVPGERRILVLHGGLFRSWKSPKKGSMALGNLNDLAETRRQLSDPQHCILEDVLWSDPQIDASDVALNVLRGAGILFGNGAAESFFRRNNLHGLIRAHEGPDMREKREGMDDMLGGYSVDIELISSFVATVFSAADYRKCHPMQPTSLCSPDSPLL
;
A
#
# COMPACT_ATOMS: atom_id res chain seq x y z
N MET A 1 13.78 9.29 14.97
CA MET A 1 14.69 8.48 14.14
C MET A 1 14.41 7.02 14.40
N THR A 2 14.29 6.20 13.35
CA THR A 2 13.88 4.79 13.38
C THR A 2 14.95 3.80 13.88
N GLY A 3 16.12 4.28 14.32
CA GLY A 3 17.20 3.45 14.85
C GLY A 3 17.82 2.52 13.80
N TRP A 4 18.85 1.76 14.20
CA TRP A 4 19.48 0.74 13.35
C TRP A 4 18.78 -0.62 13.50
N PRO A 5 18.67 -1.46 12.46
CA PRO A 5 18.11 -2.80 12.63
C PRO A 5 18.94 -3.65 13.62
N ALA A 6 18.27 -4.11 14.67
CA ALA A 6 18.84 -4.90 15.76
C ALA A 6 17.81 -5.92 16.26
N ASP A 7 18.21 -6.83 17.16
CA ASP A 7 17.30 -7.86 17.68
C ASP A 7 16.12 -7.26 18.47
N ASP A 8 16.33 -6.09 19.08
CA ASP A 8 15.34 -5.29 19.79
C ASP A 8 14.71 -4.18 18.93
N ASN A 9 15.12 -4.04 17.66
CA ASN A 9 14.60 -3.03 16.74
C ASN A 9 14.38 -3.61 15.34
N ILE A 10 13.14 -4.05 15.09
CA ILE A 10 12.71 -4.58 13.79
C ILE A 10 12.24 -3.41 12.90
N LEU A 11 12.89 -3.22 11.75
CA LEU A 11 12.44 -2.31 10.72
C LEU A 11 11.49 -3.02 9.75
N CYS A 12 10.27 -2.50 9.62
CA CYS A 12 9.28 -2.98 8.66
C CYS A 12 9.03 -1.93 7.59
N PHE A 13 9.44 -2.23 6.36
CA PHE A 13 9.16 -1.42 5.16
C PHE A 13 7.86 -1.92 4.54
N ALA A 14 6.80 -1.12 4.62
CA ALA A 14 5.47 -1.49 4.14
C ALA A 14 5.26 -1.19 2.64
N GLY A 15 6.24 -1.48 1.78
CA GLY A 15 6.15 -1.28 0.32
C GLY A 15 6.44 0.13 -0.19
N ASP A 16 6.20 0.36 -1.48
CA ASP A 16 6.36 1.63 -2.20
C ASP A 16 7.74 2.26 -2.02
N CYS A 17 8.76 1.45 -2.30
CA CYS A 17 10.17 1.82 -2.24
C CYS A 17 10.71 2.35 -3.59
N VAL A 18 9.86 2.39 -4.62
CA VAL A 18 10.16 2.80 -5.99
C VAL A 18 9.14 3.81 -6.53
N ASP A 19 9.37 4.29 -7.75
CA ASP A 19 8.58 5.33 -8.44
C ASP A 19 8.61 6.70 -7.74
N ARG A 20 8.03 7.72 -8.41
CA ARG A 20 7.80 9.09 -7.90
C ARG A 20 9.09 9.91 -7.69
N GLY A 21 10.06 9.40 -6.94
CA GLY A 21 11.39 9.97 -6.79
C GLY A 21 12.35 9.64 -7.93
N SER A 22 13.51 10.29 -7.96
CA SER A 22 14.58 10.03 -8.96
C SER A 22 15.63 9.00 -8.54
N TRP A 23 15.46 8.43 -7.35
CA TRP A 23 16.43 7.56 -6.67
C TRP A 23 15.81 6.22 -6.25
N GLY A 24 14.78 5.75 -6.97
CA GLY A 24 14.07 4.53 -6.61
C GLY A 24 14.99 3.30 -6.66
N VAL A 25 15.93 3.26 -7.62
CA VAL A 25 16.88 2.14 -7.73
C VAL A 25 17.79 2.09 -6.51
N GLU A 26 18.38 3.22 -6.13
CA GLU A 26 19.29 3.30 -4.99
C GLU A 26 18.58 2.98 -3.68
N VAL A 27 17.38 3.54 -3.45
CA VAL A 27 16.57 3.26 -2.26
C VAL A 27 16.26 1.78 -2.16
N PHE A 28 15.72 1.18 -3.23
CA PHE A 28 15.32 -0.22 -3.21
C PHE A 28 16.52 -1.16 -3.01
N VAL A 29 17.66 -0.89 -3.67
CA VAL A 29 18.89 -1.69 -3.50
C VAL A 29 19.44 -1.60 -2.08
N VAL A 30 19.41 -0.41 -1.44
CA VAL A 30 19.83 -0.27 -0.04
C VAL A 30 18.94 -1.07 0.90
N ILE A 31 17.62 -1.06 0.70
CA ILE A 31 16.69 -1.85 1.51
C ILE A 31 16.94 -3.36 1.32
N LEU A 32 17.17 -3.81 0.09
CA LEU A 32 17.55 -5.20 -0.19
C LEU A 32 18.88 -5.58 0.49
N ALA A 33 19.88 -4.71 0.45
CA ALA A 33 21.16 -4.93 1.14
C ALA A 33 20.96 -5.03 2.66
N LEU A 34 20.15 -4.15 3.25
CA LEU A 34 19.78 -4.24 4.67
C LEU A 34 19.05 -5.56 4.99
N LYS A 35 18.14 -6.01 4.12
CA LYS A 35 17.44 -7.29 4.27
C LYS A 35 18.40 -8.47 4.24
N LEU A 36 19.40 -8.45 3.35
CA LEU A 36 20.43 -9.50 3.27
C LEU A 36 21.35 -9.49 4.49
N CYS A 37 21.74 -8.30 4.97
CA CYS A 37 22.62 -8.15 6.14
C CYS A 37 21.93 -8.46 7.47
N LYS A 38 20.62 -8.17 7.59
CA LYS A 38 19.84 -8.28 8.83
C LYS A 38 18.48 -8.95 8.57
N PRO A 39 18.46 -10.21 8.08
CA PRO A 39 17.23 -10.85 7.59
C PRO A 39 16.15 -11.05 8.64
N ARG A 40 16.52 -11.11 9.94
CA ARG A 40 15.60 -11.25 11.07
C ARG A 40 15.05 -9.91 11.58
N CYS A 41 15.73 -8.81 11.31
CA CYS A 41 15.39 -7.48 11.83
C CYS A 41 14.83 -6.55 10.74
N VAL A 42 14.96 -6.92 9.47
CA VAL A 42 14.42 -6.15 8.34
C VAL A 42 13.31 -6.96 7.69
N VAL A 43 12.10 -6.42 7.72
CA VAL A 43 10.95 -6.91 6.98
C VAL A 43 10.70 -5.97 5.81
N LEU A 44 10.59 -6.52 4.61
CA LEU A 44 10.18 -5.79 3.42
C LEU A 44 8.88 -6.41 2.93
N LEU A 45 7.82 -5.61 2.89
CA LEU A 45 6.53 -5.96 2.30
C LEU A 45 6.40 -5.33 0.92
N ARG A 46 5.58 -5.95 0.08
CA ARG A 46 5.29 -5.48 -1.27
C ARG A 46 4.29 -4.34 -1.23
N GLY A 47 4.56 -3.24 -1.92
CA GLY A 47 3.62 -2.16 -2.21
C GLY A 47 3.00 -2.28 -3.59
N ASN A 48 2.06 -1.39 -3.91
CA ASN A 48 1.42 -1.41 -5.22
C ASN A 48 2.39 -0.94 -6.32
N HIS A 49 3.37 -0.11 -5.97
CA HIS A 49 4.40 0.37 -6.91
C HIS A 49 5.44 -0.69 -7.29
N GLU A 50 5.63 -1.76 -6.51
CA GLU A 50 6.43 -2.93 -6.90
C GLU A 50 5.66 -3.85 -7.87
N SER A 51 5.21 -3.30 -8.99
CA SER A 51 4.46 -3.98 -10.05
C SER A 51 4.87 -3.49 -11.44
N THR A 52 4.62 -4.30 -12.47
CA THR A 52 4.94 -3.90 -13.84
C THR A 52 4.11 -2.71 -14.33
N GLY A 53 2.83 -2.64 -13.93
CA GLY A 53 1.93 -1.56 -14.30
C GLY A 53 2.32 -0.21 -13.68
N CYS A 54 2.54 -0.17 -12.37
CA CYS A 54 2.91 1.08 -11.70
C CYS A 54 4.26 1.61 -12.17
N THR A 55 5.29 0.76 -12.22
CA THR A 55 6.65 1.21 -12.61
C THR A 55 6.72 1.76 -14.02
N ALA A 56 5.89 1.25 -14.94
CA ALA A 56 5.77 1.79 -16.29
C ALA A 56 5.11 3.18 -16.29
N ARG A 57 4.13 3.40 -15.40
CA ARG A 57 3.36 4.65 -15.31
C ARG A 57 4.07 5.76 -14.52
N TYR A 58 4.80 5.41 -13.47
CA TYR A 58 5.25 6.36 -12.45
C TYR A 58 6.78 6.56 -12.38
N GLY A 59 7.51 5.95 -13.32
CA GLY A 59 8.86 6.40 -13.70
C GLY A 59 9.99 5.45 -13.37
N PHE A 60 9.81 4.46 -12.49
CA PHE A 60 10.88 3.52 -12.12
C PHE A 60 11.37 2.69 -13.30
N ARG A 61 10.47 2.25 -14.20
CA ARG A 61 10.87 1.56 -15.44
C ARG A 61 11.84 2.43 -16.25
N ASN A 62 11.50 3.70 -16.43
CA ASN A 62 12.33 4.65 -17.17
C ASN A 62 13.64 4.95 -16.45
N GLU A 63 13.61 5.03 -15.11
CA GLU A 63 14.80 5.19 -14.28
C GLU A 63 15.79 4.04 -14.50
N VAL A 64 15.32 2.79 -14.43
CA VAL A 64 16.17 1.61 -14.62
C VAL A 64 16.74 1.57 -16.04
N LEU A 65 15.92 1.80 -17.07
CA LEU A 65 16.38 1.77 -18.46
C LEU A 65 17.35 2.91 -18.79
N ARG A 66 17.30 4.03 -18.06
CA ARG A 66 18.23 5.14 -18.23
C ARG A 66 19.56 4.92 -17.49
N LYS A 67 19.52 4.33 -16.29
CA LYS A 67 20.70 4.09 -15.46
C LYS A 67 21.41 2.76 -15.79
N TYR A 68 20.65 1.79 -16.31
CA TYR A 68 21.07 0.40 -16.55
C TYR A 68 20.48 -0.11 -17.89
N ASP A 69 19.92 -1.33 -17.90
CA ASP A 69 19.39 -1.98 -19.09
C ASP A 69 18.11 -2.79 -18.78
N GLU A 70 17.54 -3.41 -19.82
CA GLU A 70 16.35 -4.25 -19.71
C GLU A 70 16.57 -5.49 -18.84
N ARG A 71 17.78 -6.05 -18.80
CA ARG A 71 18.09 -7.22 -17.98
C ARG A 71 17.98 -6.89 -16.49
N VAL A 72 18.45 -5.71 -16.08
CA VAL A 72 18.30 -5.20 -14.71
C VAL A 72 16.83 -4.95 -14.39
N LEU A 73 16.06 -4.37 -15.32
CA LEU A 73 14.61 -4.17 -15.15
C LEU A 73 13.87 -5.48 -14.90
N LEU A 74 14.11 -6.49 -15.73
CA LEU A 74 13.51 -7.82 -15.57
C LEU A 74 13.93 -8.49 -14.26
N THR A 75 15.13 -8.17 -13.75
CA THR A 75 15.59 -8.64 -12.45
C THR A 75 14.79 -7.98 -11.32
N PHE A 76 14.55 -6.67 -11.37
CA PHE A 76 13.68 -6.00 -10.40
C PHE A 76 12.26 -6.58 -10.40
N PHE A 77 11.67 -6.84 -11.58
CA PHE A 77 10.33 -7.45 -11.65
C PHE A 77 10.27 -8.86 -11.06
N LYS A 78 11.31 -9.67 -11.28
CA LYS A 78 11.42 -10.97 -10.61
C LYS A 78 11.51 -10.80 -9.09
N THR A 79 12.35 -9.86 -8.62
CA THR A 79 12.49 -9.57 -7.19
C THR A 79 11.19 -9.12 -6.57
N PHE A 80 10.42 -8.24 -7.22
CA PHE A 80 9.12 -7.77 -6.73
C PHE A 80 8.13 -8.91 -6.49
N ASN A 81 8.15 -9.94 -7.35
CA ASN A 81 7.27 -11.10 -7.23
C ASN A 81 7.60 -12.01 -6.04
N GLU A 82 8.80 -11.90 -5.47
CA GLU A 82 9.25 -12.66 -4.30
C GLU A 82 9.05 -11.90 -2.97
N ILE A 83 8.65 -10.62 -3.01
CA ILE A 83 8.40 -9.84 -1.80
C ILE A 83 7.08 -10.30 -1.14
N PRO A 84 7.07 -10.61 0.16
CA PRO A 84 5.84 -10.98 0.86
C PRO A 84 4.86 -9.80 0.96
N SER A 85 3.55 -10.07 1.05
CA SER A 85 2.51 -9.03 1.09
C SER A 85 1.83 -8.85 2.46
N PRO A 86 1.71 -9.90 3.31
CA PRO A 86 1.25 -9.72 4.69
C PRO A 86 2.27 -10.12 5.74
N LEU A 87 2.29 -9.39 6.86
CA LEU A 87 2.93 -9.81 8.10
C LEU A 87 1.93 -9.72 9.25
N VAL A 88 1.82 -10.79 10.05
CA VAL A 88 1.15 -10.74 11.37
C VAL A 88 2.24 -10.83 12.44
N PRO A 89 2.79 -9.71 12.91
CA PRO A 89 3.79 -9.73 13.99
C PRO A 89 3.22 -10.18 15.34
N GLY A 90 3.77 -11.29 15.85
CA GLY A 90 3.89 -11.59 17.28
C GLY A 90 2.60 -11.75 18.08
N GLU A 91 2.76 -11.71 19.41
CA GLU A 91 1.67 -11.91 20.39
C GLU A 91 0.63 -10.79 20.37
N ARG A 92 0.99 -9.61 19.86
CA ARG A 92 0.11 -8.43 19.81
C ARG A 92 -0.96 -8.53 18.73
N ARG A 93 -0.87 -9.47 17.79
CA ARG A 93 -1.88 -9.73 16.75
C ARG A 93 -2.29 -8.46 15.97
N ILE A 94 -1.31 -7.63 15.63
CA ILE A 94 -1.50 -6.49 14.73
C ILE A 94 -1.14 -6.98 13.33
N LEU A 95 -1.99 -6.73 12.34
CA LEU A 95 -1.71 -7.04 10.94
C LEU A 95 -0.97 -5.87 10.29
N VAL A 96 0.02 -6.15 9.43
CA VAL A 96 0.68 -5.14 8.61
C VAL A 96 0.47 -5.48 7.14
N LEU A 97 -0.17 -4.56 6.41
CA LEU A 97 -0.39 -4.63 4.97
C LEU A 97 0.08 -3.32 4.34
N HIS A 98 0.32 -3.31 3.02
CA HIS A 98 0.62 -2.06 2.34
C HIS A 98 -0.65 -1.21 2.13
N GLY A 99 -1.62 -1.77 1.41
CA GLY A 99 -2.95 -1.21 1.17
C GLY A 99 -3.85 -1.46 2.38
N GLY A 100 -4.77 -2.43 2.33
CA GLY A 100 -5.69 -2.61 3.45
C GLY A 100 -6.43 -3.92 3.44
N LEU A 101 -7.59 -3.93 4.09
CA LEU A 101 -8.46 -5.12 4.13
C LEU A 101 -8.89 -5.51 2.70
N PHE A 102 -9.24 -6.77 2.54
CA PHE A 102 -9.42 -7.38 1.22
C PHE A 102 -10.75 -8.12 1.12
N ARG A 103 -11.33 -8.12 -0.09
CA ARG A 103 -12.59 -8.81 -0.34
C ARG A 103 -12.35 -10.31 -0.48
N SER A 104 -13.37 -11.10 -0.14
CA SER A 104 -13.39 -12.51 -0.49
C SER A 104 -13.63 -12.64 -2.00
N TRP A 105 -12.78 -13.41 -2.66
CA TRP A 105 -12.95 -13.79 -4.06
C TRP A 105 -13.60 -15.18 -4.22
N LYS A 106 -13.99 -15.82 -3.10
CA LYS A 106 -14.73 -17.09 -3.09
C LYS A 106 -16.22 -16.80 -3.32
N SER A 107 -16.76 -17.24 -4.46
CA SER A 107 -18.18 -17.20 -4.89
C SER A 107 -19.03 -16.09 -4.25
N PRO A 108 -18.98 -14.84 -4.77
CA PRO A 108 -19.87 -13.80 -4.28
C PRO A 108 -21.32 -14.19 -4.55
N LYS A 109 -22.19 -14.09 -3.54
CA LYS A 109 -23.63 -13.94 -3.82
C LYS A 109 -23.75 -12.74 -4.76
N LYS A 110 -24.47 -12.87 -5.88
CA LYS A 110 -24.59 -11.81 -6.90
C LYS A 110 -24.82 -10.46 -6.22
N GLY A 111 -23.86 -9.54 -6.36
CA GLY A 111 -23.95 -8.17 -5.86
C GLY A 111 -23.47 -7.92 -4.42
N SER A 112 -23.10 -8.93 -3.62
CA SER A 112 -22.57 -8.67 -2.26
C SER A 112 -21.05 -8.68 -2.23
N MET A 113 -20.45 -7.62 -1.70
CA MET A 113 -19.01 -7.56 -1.40
C MET A 113 -18.80 -7.81 0.09
N ALA A 114 -18.02 -8.84 0.42
CA ALA A 114 -17.70 -9.19 1.81
C ALA A 114 -16.19 -9.30 1.97
N LEU A 115 -15.67 -8.96 3.14
CA LEU A 115 -14.26 -9.14 3.45
C LEU A 115 -13.89 -10.62 3.58
N GLY A 116 -12.70 -10.97 3.10
CA GLY A 116 -12.08 -12.27 3.34
C GLY A 116 -11.68 -12.47 4.81
N ASN A 117 -10.88 -13.50 5.04
CA ASN A 117 -10.25 -13.81 6.33
C ASN A 117 -8.75 -14.15 6.15
N LEU A 118 -8.04 -14.38 7.25
CA LEU A 118 -6.60 -14.69 7.20
C LEU A 118 -6.26 -16.01 6.47
N ASN A 119 -7.16 -16.99 6.40
CA ASN A 119 -6.93 -18.21 5.61
C ASN A 119 -7.00 -17.90 4.11
N ASP A 120 -7.94 -17.06 3.68
CA ASP A 120 -8.01 -16.61 2.28
C ASP A 120 -6.72 -15.89 1.87
N LEU A 121 -6.19 -15.05 2.77
CA LEU A 121 -4.91 -14.38 2.59
C LEU A 121 -3.73 -15.36 2.56
N ALA A 122 -3.71 -16.37 3.43
CA ALA A 122 -2.67 -17.40 3.46
C ALA A 122 -2.59 -18.14 2.12
N GLU A 123 -3.74 -18.53 1.57
CA GLU A 123 -3.91 -19.26 0.30
C GLU A 123 -3.67 -18.40 -0.95
N THR A 124 -3.55 -17.08 -0.82
CA THR A 124 -3.42 -16.16 -1.95
C THR A 124 -2.13 -16.39 -2.75
N ARG A 125 -2.23 -16.47 -4.08
CA ARG A 125 -1.08 -16.48 -4.98
C ARG A 125 -0.38 -15.11 -4.95
N ARG A 126 0.93 -15.11 -4.63
CA ARG A 126 1.71 -13.88 -4.43
C ARG A 126 2.62 -13.49 -5.61
N GLN A 127 3.09 -14.49 -6.35
CA GLN A 127 3.97 -14.32 -7.51
C GLN A 127 3.17 -13.88 -8.74
N LEU A 128 2.76 -12.62 -8.74
CA LEU A 128 2.01 -11.95 -9.81
C LEU A 128 2.67 -10.60 -10.12
N SER A 129 3.11 -10.40 -11.37
CA SER A 129 3.77 -9.15 -11.79
C SER A 129 2.85 -7.93 -11.73
N ASP A 130 1.56 -8.15 -12.01
CA ASP A 130 0.50 -7.14 -11.97
C ASP A 130 -0.78 -7.80 -11.40
N PRO A 131 -1.00 -7.74 -10.08
CA PRO A 131 -2.15 -8.38 -9.45
C PRO A 131 -3.44 -7.65 -9.81
N GLN A 132 -4.38 -8.37 -10.44
CA GLN A 132 -5.71 -7.85 -10.81
C GLN A 132 -6.78 -8.87 -10.44
N HIS A 133 -7.92 -8.37 -9.98
CA HIS A 133 -9.10 -9.17 -9.63
C HIS A 133 -8.79 -10.31 -8.65
N CYS A 134 -8.03 -10.00 -7.61
CA CYS A 134 -7.60 -10.98 -6.61
C CYS A 134 -7.37 -10.34 -5.24
N ILE A 135 -7.19 -11.17 -4.22
CA ILE A 135 -6.90 -10.70 -2.85
C ILE A 135 -5.63 -9.85 -2.81
N LEU A 136 -4.61 -10.19 -3.61
CA LEU A 136 -3.36 -9.44 -3.63
C LEU A 136 -3.57 -8.01 -4.15
N GLU A 137 -4.44 -7.79 -5.14
CA GLU A 137 -4.81 -6.44 -5.58
C GLU A 137 -5.40 -5.64 -4.41
N ASP A 138 -6.38 -6.21 -3.69
CA ASP A 138 -7.00 -5.52 -2.58
C ASP A 138 -6.01 -5.22 -1.43
N VAL A 139 -5.13 -6.16 -1.11
CA VAL A 139 -4.09 -5.98 -0.09
C VAL A 139 -3.15 -4.83 -0.44
N LEU A 140 -2.93 -4.55 -1.72
CA LEU A 140 -2.03 -3.50 -2.18
C LEU A 140 -2.75 -2.16 -2.42
N TRP A 141 -4.05 -2.14 -2.68
CA TRP A 141 -4.75 -0.93 -3.17
C TRP A 141 -5.93 -0.44 -2.31
N SER A 142 -6.34 -1.19 -1.29
CA SER A 142 -7.54 -0.83 -0.50
C SER A 142 -7.26 0.27 0.51
N ASP A 143 -8.23 1.15 0.72
CA ASP A 143 -8.14 2.31 1.61
C ASP A 143 -9.25 2.30 2.69
N PRO A 144 -9.00 2.78 3.92
CA PRO A 144 -10.03 2.97 4.93
C PRO A 144 -10.97 4.14 4.59
N GLN A 145 -12.18 4.16 5.16
CA GLN A 145 -13.14 5.27 5.06
C GLN A 145 -13.93 5.43 6.38
N ILE A 146 -13.84 6.62 6.99
CA ILE A 146 -14.28 6.89 8.37
C ILE A 146 -15.79 6.70 8.63
N ASP A 147 -16.65 6.79 7.61
CA ASP A 147 -18.12 6.74 7.78
C ASP A 147 -18.83 5.64 6.99
N ALA A 148 -18.11 4.60 6.54
CA ALA A 148 -18.73 3.45 5.88
C ALA A 148 -18.97 2.30 6.87
N SER A 149 -20.21 1.86 7.05
CA SER A 149 -20.46 0.55 7.68
C SER A 149 -20.06 -0.62 6.77
N ASP A 150 -19.92 -0.36 5.46
CA ASP A 150 -19.83 -1.38 4.41
C ASP A 150 -18.49 -1.35 3.63
N VAL A 151 -18.38 -2.31 2.71
CA VAL A 151 -17.27 -2.44 1.76
C VAL A 151 -17.73 -1.97 0.38
N ALA A 152 -16.95 -1.10 -0.26
CA ALA A 152 -17.25 -0.57 -1.59
C ALA A 152 -16.05 -0.70 -2.54
N LEU A 153 -16.26 -0.53 -3.84
CA LEU A 153 -15.16 -0.41 -4.79
C LEU A 153 -14.42 0.91 -4.57
N ASN A 154 -13.09 0.87 -4.64
CA ASN A 154 -12.28 2.08 -4.58
C ASN A 154 -12.18 2.73 -5.97
N VAL A 155 -13.18 3.54 -6.30
CA VAL A 155 -13.27 4.24 -7.60
C VAL A 155 -12.13 5.24 -7.79
N LEU A 156 -11.66 5.87 -6.71
CA LEU A 156 -10.57 6.85 -6.76
C LEU A 156 -9.24 6.22 -7.20
N ARG A 157 -8.97 4.98 -6.76
CA ARG A 157 -7.79 4.21 -7.18
C ARG A 157 -8.02 3.46 -8.50
N GLY A 158 -9.25 3.02 -8.76
CA GLY A 158 -9.58 2.11 -9.85
C GLY A 158 -9.20 0.64 -9.57
N ALA A 159 -8.72 0.34 -8.34
CA ALA A 159 -8.31 -0.97 -7.87
C ALA A 159 -8.54 -1.06 -6.36
N GLY A 160 -8.69 -2.27 -5.81
CA GLY A 160 -8.95 -2.45 -4.38
C GLY A 160 -10.37 -2.09 -3.94
N ILE A 161 -10.55 -1.95 -2.63
CA ILE A 161 -11.81 -1.61 -1.97
C ILE A 161 -11.68 -0.45 -0.99
N LEU A 162 -12.80 0.17 -0.66
CA LEU A 162 -12.97 1.03 0.50
C LEU A 162 -13.60 0.19 1.62
N PHE A 163 -13.09 0.32 2.84
CA PHE A 163 -13.65 -0.35 4.02
C PHE A 163 -13.75 0.64 5.17
N GLY A 164 -14.88 0.65 5.88
CA GLY A 164 -15.02 1.50 7.08
C GLY A 164 -15.17 0.72 8.37
N ASN A 165 -15.62 1.43 9.41
CA ASN A 165 -15.52 1.01 10.81
C ASN A 165 -16.16 -0.35 11.08
N GLY A 166 -17.39 -0.57 10.59
CA GLY A 166 -18.11 -1.84 10.79
C GLY A 166 -17.43 -3.03 10.11
N ALA A 167 -16.92 -2.82 8.88
CA ALA A 167 -16.19 -3.84 8.15
C ALA A 167 -14.87 -4.19 8.85
N ALA A 168 -14.12 -3.18 9.30
CA ALA A 168 -12.88 -3.34 10.05
C ALA A 168 -13.10 -4.07 11.38
N GLU A 169 -14.08 -3.65 12.18
CA GLU A 169 -14.42 -4.28 13.46
C GLU A 169 -14.77 -5.76 13.30
N SER A 170 -15.63 -6.07 12.31
CA SER A 170 -16.01 -7.45 12.01
C SER A 170 -14.81 -8.29 11.55
N PHE A 171 -13.90 -7.72 10.76
CA PHE A 171 -12.68 -8.41 10.34
C PHE A 171 -11.76 -8.68 11.54
N PHE A 172 -11.49 -7.68 12.37
CA PHE A 172 -10.59 -7.82 13.53
C PHE A 172 -11.13 -8.82 14.54
N ARG A 173 -12.42 -8.76 14.87
CA ARG A 173 -13.07 -9.71 15.78
C ARG A 173 -13.00 -11.14 15.26
N ARG A 174 -13.30 -11.37 13.97
CA ARG A 174 -13.26 -12.72 13.36
C ARG A 174 -11.88 -13.33 13.33
N ASN A 175 -10.84 -12.50 13.16
CA ASN A 175 -9.46 -12.96 13.02
C ASN A 175 -8.65 -12.84 14.33
N ASN A 176 -9.28 -12.39 15.43
CA ASN A 176 -8.65 -12.10 16.70
C ASN A 176 -7.43 -11.17 16.54
N LEU A 177 -7.63 -10.01 15.91
CA LEU A 177 -6.61 -8.99 15.69
C LEU A 177 -6.91 -7.75 16.53
N HIS A 178 -5.86 -7.04 16.97
CA HIS A 178 -5.99 -5.75 17.66
C HIS A 178 -5.82 -4.55 16.73
N GLY A 179 -5.56 -4.77 15.44
CA GLY A 179 -5.56 -3.69 14.48
C GLY A 179 -4.80 -3.99 13.20
N LEU A 180 -4.75 -2.96 12.36
CA LEU A 180 -4.04 -2.91 11.09
C LEU A 180 -3.12 -1.70 11.08
N ILE A 181 -1.85 -1.92 10.77
CA ILE A 181 -0.93 -0.86 10.35
C ILE A 181 -0.78 -0.97 8.84
N ARG A 182 -0.95 0.16 8.15
CA ARG A 182 -0.85 0.25 6.70
C ARG A 182 -0.01 1.43 6.20
N ALA A 183 0.18 1.51 4.90
CA ALA A 183 0.84 2.63 4.20
C ALA A 183 -0.06 3.18 3.08
N HIS A 184 0.48 3.42 1.88
CA HIS A 184 -0.22 3.69 0.62
C HIS A 184 -0.95 5.06 0.46
N GLU A 185 -1.41 5.70 1.54
CA GLU A 185 -1.97 7.06 1.48
C GLU A 185 -0.97 8.11 1.97
N GLY A 186 -0.49 8.94 1.04
CA GLY A 186 0.31 10.13 1.32
C GLY A 186 -0.51 11.43 1.35
N PRO A 187 0.14 12.59 1.61
CA PRO A 187 -0.52 13.89 1.69
C PRO A 187 -1.37 14.24 0.45
N ASP A 188 -0.90 13.89 -0.75
CA ASP A 188 -1.56 14.17 -2.04
C ASP A 188 -2.90 13.45 -2.23
N MET A 189 -3.06 12.30 -1.59
CA MET A 189 -4.30 11.55 -1.59
C MET A 189 -5.21 11.98 -0.44
N ARG A 190 -4.63 12.26 0.73
CA ARG A 190 -5.38 12.66 1.92
C ARG A 190 -6.10 13.99 1.78
N GLU A 191 -5.50 14.96 1.08
CA GLU A 191 -6.16 16.23 0.75
C GLU A 191 -7.47 16.08 -0.05
N LYS A 192 -7.66 14.95 -0.73
CA LYS A 192 -8.85 14.66 -1.55
C LYS A 192 -9.92 13.88 -0.77
N ARG A 193 -9.66 13.53 0.48
CA ARG A 193 -10.51 12.67 1.30
C ARG A 193 -11.09 13.49 2.45
N GLU A 194 -12.34 13.89 2.30
CA GLU A 194 -13.07 14.58 3.37
C GLU A 194 -13.13 13.73 4.64
N GLY A 195 -12.91 14.35 5.81
CA GLY A 195 -12.97 13.69 7.12
C GLY A 195 -11.73 12.89 7.52
N MET A 196 -10.75 12.68 6.63
CA MET A 196 -9.51 11.97 6.96
C MET A 196 -8.43 12.95 7.46
N ASP A 197 -7.70 12.57 8.51
CA ASP A 197 -6.56 13.33 9.00
C ASP A 197 -5.44 13.44 7.95
N ASP A 198 -4.65 14.51 8.06
CA ASP A 198 -3.47 14.72 7.24
C ASP A 198 -2.31 13.76 7.60
N MET A 199 -1.26 13.76 6.77
CA MET A 199 -0.07 12.92 6.96
C MET A 199 1.18 13.73 7.29
N LEU A 200 1.04 14.96 7.81
CA LEU A 200 2.17 15.84 8.14
C LEU A 200 3.02 15.28 9.28
N GLY A 201 2.39 14.55 10.21
CA GLY A 201 3.08 13.84 11.31
C GLY A 201 3.73 12.51 10.92
N GLY A 202 3.60 12.10 9.65
CA GLY A 202 4.10 10.80 9.16
C GLY A 202 3.21 9.61 9.50
N TYR A 203 2.09 9.82 10.21
CA TYR A 203 1.06 8.81 10.43
C TYR A 203 -0.30 9.44 10.76
N SER A 204 -1.37 8.65 10.62
CA SER A 204 -2.73 8.96 11.07
C SER A 204 -3.39 7.71 11.66
N VAL A 205 -4.35 7.89 12.59
CA VAL A 205 -5.23 6.81 13.05
C VAL A 205 -6.56 6.99 12.33
N ASP A 206 -6.82 6.14 11.35
CA ASP A 206 -7.93 6.30 10.42
C ASP A 206 -9.24 5.71 10.95
N ILE A 207 -9.14 4.66 11.75
CA ILE A 207 -10.29 4.01 12.37
C ILE A 207 -9.89 3.69 13.81
N GLU A 208 -10.61 4.26 14.77
CA GLU A 208 -10.45 3.97 16.19
C GLU A 208 -11.70 3.24 16.68
N LEU A 209 -11.54 1.99 17.11
CA LEU A 209 -12.59 1.14 17.67
C LEU A 209 -12.27 0.84 19.14
N ILE A 210 -13.26 0.31 19.87
CA ILE A 210 -13.15 0.03 21.32
C ILE A 210 -11.90 -0.81 21.68
N SER A 211 -11.53 -1.78 20.85
CA SER A 211 -10.44 -2.73 21.12
C SER A 211 -9.45 -2.91 19.96
N SER A 212 -9.60 -2.12 18.89
CA SER A 212 -8.77 -2.27 17.69
C SER A 212 -8.68 -0.98 16.90
N PHE A 213 -7.69 -0.88 16.01
CA PHE A 213 -7.48 0.33 15.22
C PHE A 213 -7.02 0.04 13.78
N VAL A 214 -7.15 1.04 12.91
CA VAL A 214 -6.43 1.14 11.63
C VAL A 214 -5.58 2.38 11.67
N ALA A 215 -4.27 2.24 11.46
CA ALA A 215 -3.35 3.36 11.35
C ALA A 215 -2.62 3.34 10.01
N THR A 216 -2.49 4.50 9.39
CA THR A 216 -1.69 4.70 8.18
C THR A 216 -0.37 5.36 8.55
N VAL A 217 0.74 4.88 7.98
CA VAL A 217 2.08 5.43 8.15
C VAL A 217 2.62 5.87 6.78
N PHE A 218 3.25 7.04 6.72
CA PHE A 218 3.87 7.57 5.52
C PHE A 218 5.26 8.13 5.83
N SER A 219 6.28 7.64 5.12
CA SER A 219 7.69 7.89 5.47
C SER A 219 8.47 8.67 4.41
N ALA A 220 7.82 9.19 3.37
CA ALA A 220 8.45 10.06 2.38
C ALA A 220 8.29 11.53 2.79
N ALA A 221 9.25 12.04 3.56
CA ALA A 221 9.28 13.46 3.94
C ALA A 221 9.35 14.37 2.71
N ASP A 222 8.78 15.58 2.82
CA ASP A 222 8.79 16.60 1.75
C ASP A 222 8.19 16.15 0.40
N TYR A 223 7.36 15.10 0.38
CA TYR A 223 6.75 14.54 -0.83
C TYR A 223 6.13 15.61 -1.76
N ARG A 224 5.49 16.65 -1.20
CA ARG A 224 4.90 17.77 -1.96
C ARG A 224 5.93 18.61 -2.74
N LYS A 225 7.16 18.76 -2.25
CA LYS A 225 8.20 19.57 -2.93
C LYS A 225 8.71 18.88 -4.18
N CYS A 226 8.69 17.55 -4.21
CA CYS A 226 9.12 16.74 -5.36
C CYS A 226 7.98 16.52 -6.37
N HIS A 227 6.72 16.65 -5.95
CA HIS A 227 5.53 16.57 -6.79
C HIS A 227 4.63 17.78 -6.59
N PRO A 228 4.98 18.94 -7.18
CA PRO A 228 4.02 20.05 -7.25
C PRO A 228 2.78 19.54 -7.98
N MET A 229 1.61 19.75 -7.35
CA MET A 229 0.32 19.48 -7.98
C MET A 229 0.33 20.14 -9.36
N GLN A 230 0.10 19.38 -10.42
CA GLN A 230 -0.24 20.01 -11.70
C GLN A 230 -1.50 20.84 -11.44
N PRO A 231 -1.54 22.12 -11.82
CA PRO A 231 -2.77 22.90 -11.70
C PRO A 231 -3.86 22.12 -12.39
N THR A 232 -4.98 21.91 -11.70
CA THR A 232 -6.19 21.42 -12.34
C THR A 232 -6.55 22.41 -13.43
N SER A 233 -6.17 22.12 -14.67
CA SER A 233 -6.75 22.77 -15.83
C SER A 233 -8.20 22.32 -15.86
N LEU A 234 -9.07 23.10 -15.21
CA LEU A 234 -10.45 23.18 -15.60
C LEU A 234 -10.42 23.58 -17.07
N CYS A 235 -10.58 22.59 -17.96
CA CYS A 235 -11.02 22.85 -19.32
C CYS A 235 -12.39 23.51 -19.19
N SER A 236 -12.42 24.84 -19.15
CA SER A 236 -13.59 25.59 -19.54
C SER A 236 -13.77 25.38 -21.04
N PRO A 237 -14.87 24.76 -21.49
CA PRO A 237 -15.20 24.74 -22.90
C PRO A 237 -15.82 26.10 -23.18
N ASP A 238 -15.01 27.10 -23.56
CA ASP A 238 -15.44 28.29 -24.29
C ASP A 238 -14.29 29.28 -24.42
N SER A 239 -13.59 29.25 -25.56
CA SER A 239 -13.04 30.45 -26.19
C SER A 239 -12.71 30.13 -27.66
N PRO A 240 -13.19 30.95 -28.61
CA PRO A 240 -13.20 30.61 -30.03
C PRO A 240 -11.83 30.78 -30.67
N LEU A 241 -11.65 30.00 -31.75
CA LEU A 241 -10.54 30.07 -32.69
C LEU A 241 -10.31 31.50 -33.20
N LEU A 242 -9.06 31.99 -33.03
CA LEU A 242 -8.38 32.91 -33.93
C LEU A 242 -6.92 32.47 -34.07
#